data_AF-A0A1H1LLJ6-F1
#
_entry.id   AF-A0A1H1LLJ6-F1
#
_cell.length_a   1.000
_cell.length_b   1.000
_cell.length_c   1.000
_cell.angle_alpha   90.00
_cell.angle_beta   90.00
_cell.angle_gamma   90.00
#
_symmetry.space_group_name_H-M   'P 1'
#
loop_
_entity.id
_entity.type
_entity.pdbx_description
1 polymer ?
#
loop_
_entity_poly.entity_id
_entity_poly.type
_entity_poly.pdbx_seq_one_letter_code
_entity_poly.pdbx_strand_id
1 'polypeptide(L)'
;METKFSLFNQINSLCYWLLISSDYRTSVKLDAENDTYSVCITHGGVELYANSIKGFSKRNATFLEHELDGMVAGLLHLKQNVEQKSA
;
A
#
# COMPACT_ATOMS: atom_id res chain seq x y z
N MET A 1 8.96 4.70 16.89
CA MET A 1 9.46 3.59 16.04
C MET A 1 8.33 2.58 15.77
N GLU A 2 7.51 2.27 16.78
CA GLU A 2 6.38 1.31 16.68
C GLU A 2 5.27 1.69 15.69
N THR A 3 4.86 2.97 15.61
CA THR A 3 3.77 3.41 14.72
C THR A 3 4.05 3.12 13.24
N LYS A 4 5.30 3.33 12.79
CA LYS A 4 5.71 3.08 11.40
C LYS A 4 5.68 1.59 11.06
N PHE A 5 6.14 0.74 11.97
CA PHE A 5 6.05 -0.71 11.82
C PHE A 5 4.58 -1.17 11.76
N SER A 6 3.70 -0.56 12.55
CA SER A 6 2.26 -0.81 12.46
C SER A 6 1.70 -0.45 11.09
N LEU A 7 2.02 0.73 10.54
CA LEU A 7 1.54 1.14 9.22
C LEU A 7 2.05 0.22 8.10
N PHE A 8 3.32 -0.19 8.15
CA PHE A 8 3.84 -1.18 7.21
C PHE A 8 3.11 -2.52 7.30
N ASN A 9 2.86 -3.00 8.53
CA ASN A 9 2.12 -4.25 8.74
C ASN A 9 0.69 -4.13 8.21
N GLN A 10 0.05 -2.98 8.37
CA GLN A 10 -1.28 -2.70 7.82
C GLN A 10 -1.26 -2.72 6.28
N ILE A 11 -0.32 -2.02 5.64
CA ILE A 11 -0.15 -2.01 4.18
C ILE A 11 0.03 -3.44 3.66
N ASN A 12 0.95 -4.20 4.25
CA ASN A 12 1.23 -5.59 3.85
C ASN A 12 0.00 -6.49 4.06
N SER A 13 -0.71 -6.35 5.18
CA SER A 13 -1.90 -7.14 5.49
C SER A 13 -3.04 -6.84 4.50
N LEU A 14 -3.24 -5.58 4.14
CA LEU A 14 -4.25 -5.18 3.15
C LEU A 14 -3.89 -5.67 1.75
N CYS A 15 -2.62 -5.56 1.35
CA CYS A 15 -2.16 -6.08 0.06
C CYS A 15 -2.30 -7.60 -0.02
N TYR A 16 -2.00 -8.31 1.06
CA TYR A 16 -2.19 -9.75 1.15
C TYR A 16 -3.68 -10.13 1.10
N TRP A 17 -4.53 -9.43 1.84
CA TRP A 17 -5.98 -9.64 1.80
C TRP A 17 -6.54 -9.43 0.39
N LEU A 18 -6.17 -8.33 -0.28
CA LEU A 18 -6.60 -8.05 -1.66
C LEU A 18 -6.15 -9.16 -2.62
N LEU A 19 -4.92 -9.67 -2.47
CA LEU A 19 -4.41 -10.75 -3.31
C LEU A 19 -5.15 -12.08 -3.11
N ILE A 20 -5.52 -12.41 -1.86
CA ILE A 20 -6.08 -13.73 -1.50
C ILE A 20 -7.60 -13.75 -1.60
N SER A 21 -8.26 -12.65 -1.24
CA SER A 21 -9.72 -12.53 -1.17
C SER A 21 -10.34 -11.97 -2.44
N SER A 22 -9.54 -11.58 -3.43
CA SER A 22 -10.03 -11.12 -4.74
C SER A 22 -9.07 -11.53 -5.86
N ASP A 23 -9.42 -11.20 -7.10
CA ASP A 23 -8.58 -11.39 -8.29
C ASP A 23 -7.62 -10.21 -8.55
N TYR A 24 -7.38 -9.38 -7.53
CA TYR A 24 -6.49 -8.24 -7.59
C TYR A 24 -5.04 -8.72 -7.44
N ARG A 25 -4.14 -8.16 -8.24
CA ARG A 25 -2.69 -8.37 -8.09
C ARG A 25 -2.10 -7.22 -7.31
N THR A 26 -1.29 -7.55 -6.32
CA THR A 26 -0.64 -6.57 -5.45
C THR A 26 0.88 -6.64 -5.60
N SER A 27 1.54 -5.48 -5.56
CA SER A 27 2.98 -5.35 -5.60
C SER A 27 3.40 -4.34 -4.54
N VAL A 28 4.23 -4.80 -3.60
CA VAL A 28 4.85 -3.95 -2.57
C VAL A 28 6.35 -4.08 -2.75
N LYS A 29 7.03 -2.97 -3.06
CA LYS A 29 8.48 -2.97 -3.35
C LYS A 29 9.19 -1.92 -2.52
N LEU A 30 10.23 -2.36 -1.82
CA LEU A 30 11.28 -1.51 -1.28
C LEU A 30 12.48 -1.59 -2.21
N ASP A 31 12.69 -0.53 -3.00
CA ASP A 31 13.78 -0.41 -3.96
C ASP A 31 14.93 0.37 -3.31
N ALA A 32 15.98 -0.34 -2.91
CA ALA A 32 17.14 0.26 -2.25
C ALA A 32 18.02 1.07 -3.21
N GLU A 33 18.05 0.71 -4.50
CA GLU A 33 18.85 1.42 -5.51
C GLU A 33 18.26 2.80 -5.77
N ASN A 34 16.92 2.87 -5.86
CA ASN A 34 16.18 4.10 -6.11
C ASN A 34 15.68 4.78 -4.83
N ASP A 35 16.03 4.24 -3.66
CA ASP A 35 15.57 4.70 -2.34
C ASP A 35 14.05 4.97 -2.32
N THR A 36 13.27 4.01 -2.79
CA THR A 36 11.83 4.18 -3.03
C THR A 36 11.03 3.03 -2.42
N TYR A 37 9.99 3.38 -1.67
CA TYR A 37 8.96 2.43 -1.25
C TYR A 37 7.72 2.62 -2.11
N SER A 38 7.18 1.55 -2.67
CA SER A 38 6.03 1.64 -3.59
C SER A 38 5.02 0.52 -3.37
N VAL A 39 3.77 0.85 -3.62
CA VAL A 39 2.63 -0.07 -3.60
C VAL A 39 1.85 0.12 -4.89
N CYS A 40 1.55 -0.96 -5.58
CA CYS A 40 0.72 -0.98 -6.77
C CYS A 40 -0.32 -2.11 -6.68
N ILE A 41 -1.56 -1.80 -7.04
CA ILE A 41 -2.69 -2.72 -7.08
C ILE A 41 -3.29 -2.67 -8.48
N THR A 42 -3.39 -3.84 -9.11
CA THR A 42 -3.96 -3.97 -10.46
C THR A 42 -5.06 -5.02 -10.48
N HIS A 43 -6.03 -4.85 -11.37
CA HIS A 43 -7.14 -5.79 -11.57
C HIS A 43 -7.45 -5.88 -13.07
N GLY A 44 -7.50 -7.09 -13.62
CA GLY A 44 -7.71 -7.28 -15.06
C GLY A 44 -6.67 -6.59 -15.97
N GLY A 45 -5.46 -6.33 -15.46
CA GLY A 45 -4.40 -5.59 -16.18
C GLY A 45 -4.52 -4.06 -16.08
N VAL A 46 -5.52 -3.53 -15.38
CA VAL A 46 -5.70 -2.09 -15.14
C VAL A 46 -5.15 -1.73 -13.76
N GLU A 47 -4.39 -0.64 -13.66
CA GLU A 47 -3.95 -0.08 -12.39
C GLU A 47 -5.12 0.60 -11.68
N LEU A 48 -5.45 0.12 -10.48
CA LEU A 48 -6.52 0.68 -9.64
C LEU A 48 -5.97 1.61 -8.56
N TYR A 49 -4.73 1.37 -8.13
CA TYR A 49 -4.05 2.18 -7.15
C TYR A 49 -2.54 2.04 -7.31
N ALA A 50 -1.83 3.17 -7.31
CA ALA A 50 -0.39 3.19 -7.20
C ALA A 50 0.05 4.38 -6.36
N ASN A 51 1.01 4.14 -5.49
CA ASN A 51 1.63 5.18 -4.69
C ASN A 51 3.10 4.83 -4.44
N SER A 52 3.96 5.85 -4.38
CA SER A 52 5.39 5.70 -4.20
C SER A 52 5.97 6.83 -3.35
N ILE A 53 6.77 6.47 -2.35
CA ILE A 53 7.53 7.39 -1.51
C ILE A 53 8.99 7.34 -1.98
N LYS A 54 9.43 8.41 -2.64
CA LYS A 54 10.83 8.60 -3.06
C LYS A 54 11.68 9.15 -1.91
N GLY A 55 12.97 8.83 -1.91
CA GLY A 55 13.88 9.26 -0.85
C GLY A 55 13.50 8.64 0.49
N PHE A 56 13.04 7.39 0.47
CA PHE A 56 12.37 6.71 1.57
C PHE A 56 13.21 6.72 2.85
N SER A 57 14.50 6.38 2.75
CA SER A 57 15.43 6.36 3.88
C SER A 57 15.76 7.75 4.43
N LYS A 58 15.59 8.80 3.63
CA LYS A 58 15.94 10.20 3.97
C LYS A 58 14.74 11.04 4.36
N ARG A 59 13.53 10.46 4.30
CA ARG A 59 12.28 11.16 4.54
C ARG A 59 12.16 11.56 6.02
N ASN A 60 11.66 12.77 6.27
CA ASN A 60 11.34 13.18 7.63
C ASN A 60 10.30 12.23 8.25
N ALA A 61 10.48 11.89 9.53
CA ALA A 61 9.69 10.87 10.20
C ALA A 61 8.18 11.12 10.17
N THR A 62 7.74 12.36 10.37
CA THR A 62 6.33 12.75 10.41
C THR A 62 5.72 12.74 9.02
N PHE A 63 6.44 13.27 8.02
CA PHE A 63 5.99 13.20 6.63
C PHE A 63 5.89 11.76 6.14
N LEU A 64 6.86 10.91 6.49
CA LEU A 64 6.82 9.50 6.15
C LEU A 64 5.61 8.80 6.77
N GLU A 65 5.28 9.11 8.02
CA GLU A 65 4.11 8.56 8.70
C GLU A 65 2.81 8.96 7.99
N HIS A 66 2.66 10.23 7.61
CA HIS A 66 1.50 10.68 6.84
C HIS A 66 1.40 10.06 5.45
N GLU A 67 2.52 9.87 4.75
CA GLU A 67 2.52 9.20 3.45
C GLU A 67 2.12 7.72 3.57
N LEU A 68 2.62 7.02 4.60
CA LEU A 68 2.24 5.63 4.88
C LEU A 68 0.77 5.52 5.30
N ASP A 69 0.28 6.44 6.13
CA ASP A 69 -1.13 6.49 6.53
C ASP A 69 -2.05 6.74 5.33
N GLY A 70 -1.67 7.65 4.43
CA GLY A 70 -2.35 7.85 3.15
C GLY A 70 -2.39 6.59 2.29
N MET A 71 -1.32 5.79 2.31
CA MET A 71 -1.32 4.48 1.64
C MET A 71 -2.29 3.50 2.26
N VAL A 72 -2.35 3.41 3.60
CA VAL A 72 -3.31 2.57 4.31
C VAL A 72 -4.74 2.98 3.96
N ALA A 73 -5.05 4.28 3.97
CA ALA A 73 -6.38 4.79 3.63
C ALA A 73 -6.80 4.43 2.19
N GLY A 74 -5.90 4.59 1.22
CA GLY A 74 -6.16 4.22 -0.17
C GLY A 74 -6.45 2.72 -0.35
N LEU A 75 -5.67 1.87 0.33
CA LEU A 75 -5.87 0.42 0.32
C LEU A 75 -7.16 -0.02 1.03
N LEU A 76 -7.53 0.64 2.13
CA LEU A 76 -8.79 0.39 2.82
C LEU A 76 -10.00 0.73 1.94
N HIS A 77 -9.93 1.86 1.22
CA HIS A 77 -10.99 2.23 0.27
C HIS A 77 -11.14 1.19 -0.84
N LEU A 78 -10.03 0.66 -1.38
CA LEU A 78 -10.08 -0.45 -2.32
C LEU A 78 -10.72 -1.71 -1.71
N LYS A 79 -10.33 -2.09 -0.49
CA LYS A 79 -10.91 -3.22 0.23
C LYS A 79 -12.43 -3.07 0.37
N GLN A 80 -12.91 -1.91 0.80
CA GLN A 80 -14.35 -1.63 0.93
C GLN A 80 -15.09 -1.82 -0.39
N ASN A 81 -14.51 -1.38 -1.52
CA ASN A 81 -15.12 -1.57 -2.83
C ASN A 81 -15.21 -3.05 -3.25
N VAL A 82 -14.22 -3.87 -2.88
CA VAL A 82 -14.25 -5.32 -3.13
C VAL A 82 -15.34 -5.99 -2.29
N GLU A 83 -15.42 -5.65 -1.01
CA GLU A 83 -16.43 -6.20 -0.09
C GLU A 83 -17.85 -5.82 -0.52
N GLN A 84 -18.08 -4.58 -0.97
CA GLN A 84 -19.39 -4.13 -1.48
C GLN A 84 -19.81 -4.83 -2.78
N LYS A 85 -18.86 -5.16 -3.68
CA LYS A 85 -19.17 -5.92 -4.91
C LYS A 85 -19.46 -7.40 -4.64
N SER A 86 -19.08 -7.90 -3.47
CA SER A 86 -19.23 -9.31 -3.09
C SER A 86 -20.52 -9.58 -2.30
N ALA A 87 -21.29 -8.54 -1.99
CA ALA A 87 -22.57 -8.58 -1.28
C ALA A 87 -23.75 -8.58 -2.27
#